data_AF-A0A507QM62-F1
#
_entry.id   AF-A0A507QM62-F1
#
_cell.length_a   1.000
_cell.length_b   1.000
_cell.length_c   1.000
_cell.angle_alpha   90.00
_cell.angle_beta   90.00
_cell.angle_gamma   90.00
#
_symmetry.space_group_name_H-M   'P 1'
#
loop_
_entity.id
_entity.type
_entity.pdbx_description
1 polymer ?
#
loop_
_entity_poly.entity_id
_entity_poly.type
_entity_poly.pdbx_seq_one_letter_code
_entity_poly.pdbx_strand_id
1 'polypeptide(L)'
;MAPIQQKALINCDMGEAYGNWVCGPDLELLPMIDIANVACGFHGGDPLIMMETVRNCKAHNVKIGAHPGLPDLQGFGRREMKLSPDELTAMTIYQVGALKAFLDREGVPLNHVKPHGVLYGMMARDYEVAKAVMLGIPEGVPVFGLAGTCMEQAANDLGIEFWAELYGDVKYDSKGMLVIDRKKKPWDLKDVERHVRQQLEEQSVTATDGSIVSLPLKNYPLSICCHSDSPGCVDIITTTRKVADDFNRKYGK
;
A
#
# COMPACT_ATOMS: atom_id res chain seq x y z
N MET A 1 -1.25 -19.21 -15.68
CA MET A 1 -2.39 -18.90 -14.79
C MET A 1 -3.49 -18.26 -15.63
N ALA A 2 -4.74 -18.25 -15.16
CA ALA A 2 -5.82 -17.55 -15.88
C ALA A 2 -5.54 -16.03 -15.89
N PRO A 3 -5.85 -15.31 -16.97
CA PRO A 3 -5.66 -13.86 -17.01
C PRO A 3 -6.43 -13.16 -15.89
N ILE A 4 -5.80 -12.14 -15.28
CA ILE A 4 -6.48 -11.28 -14.30
C ILE A 4 -7.72 -10.66 -14.96
N GLN A 5 -8.86 -10.70 -14.27
CA GLN A 5 -10.14 -10.12 -14.73
C GLN A 5 -10.55 -8.88 -13.94
N GLN A 6 -9.87 -8.61 -12.82
CA GLN A 6 -10.14 -7.46 -11.97
C GLN A 6 -9.48 -6.20 -12.55
N LYS A 7 -10.11 -5.05 -12.33
CA LYS A 7 -9.53 -3.77 -12.72
C LYS A 7 -8.27 -3.50 -11.89
N ALA A 8 -7.17 -3.17 -12.55
CA ALA A 8 -5.95 -2.69 -11.92
C ALA A 8 -6.15 -1.23 -11.49
N LEU A 9 -6.29 -1.01 -10.18
CA LEU A 9 -6.34 0.32 -9.57
C LEU A 9 -4.93 0.76 -9.15
N ILE A 10 -4.70 2.06 -8.99
CA ILE A 10 -3.44 2.59 -8.46
C ILE A 10 -3.68 3.14 -7.06
N ASN A 11 -2.90 2.65 -6.10
CA ASN A 11 -2.80 3.25 -4.77
C ASN A 11 -1.48 4.00 -4.59
N CYS A 12 -1.49 5.01 -3.73
CA CYS A 12 -0.28 5.72 -3.34
C CYS A 12 -0.29 6.06 -1.85
N ASP A 13 0.89 5.96 -1.22
CA ASP A 13 1.08 6.38 0.16
C ASP A 13 1.12 7.92 0.22
N MET A 14 0.26 8.51 1.04
CA MET A 14 0.03 9.96 1.11
C MET A 14 -0.09 10.45 2.54
N GLY A 15 -0.01 11.77 2.72
CA GLY A 15 -0.07 12.41 4.03
C GLY A 15 1.12 12.06 4.90
N GLU A 16 2.26 11.68 4.32
CA GLU A 16 3.44 11.21 5.06
C GLU A 16 4.36 12.34 5.54
N ALA A 17 4.04 13.59 5.19
CA ALA A 17 4.65 14.79 5.76
C ALA A 17 4.42 14.85 7.29
N TYR A 18 5.18 15.69 8.00
CA TYR A 18 5.01 15.86 9.45
C TYR A 18 5.47 17.24 9.90
N GLY A 19 4.62 18.00 10.59
CA GLY A 19 4.92 19.35 11.03
C GLY A 19 5.40 20.24 9.88
N ASN A 20 6.65 20.69 9.96
CA ASN A 20 7.26 21.54 8.93
C ASN A 20 7.97 20.73 7.82
N TRP A 21 8.00 19.40 7.89
CA TRP A 21 8.69 18.55 6.91
C TRP A 21 7.70 18.06 5.85
N VAL A 22 8.02 18.33 4.59
CA VAL A 22 7.23 17.91 3.43
C VAL A 22 7.72 16.54 2.94
N CYS A 23 6.79 15.68 2.55
CA CYS A 23 7.06 14.40 1.90
C CYS A 23 6.14 14.26 0.69
N GLY A 24 6.73 14.07 -0.49
CA GLY A 24 5.99 13.87 -1.74
C GLY A 24 5.22 15.11 -2.24
N PRO A 25 4.85 15.13 -3.54
CA PRO A 25 3.98 16.15 -4.10
C PRO A 25 2.51 15.66 -4.10
N ASP A 26 1.95 15.32 -2.93
CA ASP A 26 0.64 14.65 -2.81
C ASP A 26 -0.47 15.24 -3.70
N LEU A 27 -0.63 16.57 -3.70
CA LEU A 27 -1.64 17.27 -4.50
C LEU A 27 -1.48 17.04 -6.01
N GLU A 28 -0.25 16.96 -6.50
CA GLU A 28 0.05 16.69 -7.91
C GLU A 28 -0.28 15.23 -8.27
N LEU A 29 -0.19 14.31 -7.30
CA LEU A 29 -0.42 12.88 -7.52
C LEU A 29 -1.90 12.48 -7.52
N LEU A 30 -2.77 13.22 -6.82
CA LEU A 30 -4.19 12.89 -6.66
C LEU A 30 -4.95 12.62 -7.98
N PRO A 31 -4.77 13.41 -9.06
CA PRO A 31 -5.46 13.15 -10.32
C PRO A 31 -5.05 11.84 -11.01
N MET A 32 -3.95 11.22 -10.59
CA MET A 32 -3.35 10.04 -11.24
C MET A 32 -3.65 8.73 -10.52
N ILE A 33 -4.22 8.76 -9.32
CA ILE A 33 -4.43 7.59 -8.46
C ILE A 33 -5.93 7.33 -8.23
N ASP A 34 -6.27 6.10 -7.86
CA ASP A 34 -7.64 5.72 -7.49
C ASP A 34 -7.84 5.68 -5.96
N ILE A 35 -6.74 5.40 -5.23
CA ILE A 35 -6.74 5.06 -3.81
C ILE A 35 -5.55 5.74 -3.11
N ALA A 36 -5.76 6.33 -1.93
CA ALA A 36 -4.73 6.89 -1.08
C ALA A 36 -4.62 6.11 0.24
N ASN A 37 -3.39 5.74 0.61
CA ASN A 37 -3.07 5.15 1.91
C ASN A 37 -2.54 6.28 2.80
N VAL A 38 -3.34 6.76 3.74
CA VAL A 38 -3.03 7.97 4.52
C VAL A 38 -2.31 7.62 5.82
N ALA A 39 -1.13 8.19 6.03
CA ALA A 39 -0.36 7.99 7.25
C ALA A 39 -1.11 8.46 8.51
N CYS A 40 -0.86 7.77 9.63
CA CYS A 40 -1.71 7.85 10.82
C CYS A 40 -0.99 8.36 12.09
N GLY A 41 0.12 9.09 11.96
CA GLY A 41 0.81 9.74 13.08
C GLY A 41 2.03 9.04 13.64
N PHE A 42 2.25 7.76 13.32
CA PHE A 42 3.35 6.99 13.90
C PHE A 42 4.62 7.05 13.05
N HIS A 43 4.51 6.80 11.75
CA HIS A 43 5.65 6.89 10.82
C HIS A 43 5.70 8.21 10.03
N GLY A 44 4.56 8.90 9.96
CA GLY A 44 4.32 10.16 9.24
C GLY A 44 2.88 10.61 9.44
N GLY A 45 2.55 11.81 8.98
CA GLY A 45 1.21 12.39 9.04
C GLY A 45 0.82 12.91 10.42
N ASP A 46 0.85 14.22 10.63
CA ASP A 46 0.27 14.82 11.84
C ASP A 46 -1.25 15.08 11.70
N PRO A 47 -1.97 15.48 12.77
CA PRO A 47 -3.42 15.73 12.72
C PRO A 47 -3.87 16.71 11.63
N LEU A 48 -3.10 17.77 11.36
CA LEU A 48 -3.46 18.77 10.36
C LEU A 48 -3.26 18.21 8.96
N ILE A 49 -2.15 17.51 8.75
CA ILE A 49 -1.82 16.85 7.48
C ILE A 49 -2.86 15.76 7.17
N MET A 50 -3.21 14.89 8.13
CA MET A 50 -4.28 13.90 7.94
C MET A 50 -5.59 14.56 7.52
N MET A 51 -6.01 15.63 8.19
CA MET A 51 -7.24 16.35 7.86
C MET A 51 -7.19 16.97 6.44
N GLU A 52 -6.06 17.57 6.07
CA GLU A 52 -5.86 18.15 4.74
C GLU A 52 -5.84 17.08 3.65
N THR A 53 -5.09 15.99 3.83
CA THR A 53 -5.04 14.86 2.90
C THR A 53 -6.42 14.27 2.69
N VAL A 54 -7.23 14.10 3.74
CA VAL A 54 -8.62 13.62 3.61
C VAL A 54 -9.46 14.56 2.75
N ARG A 55 -9.40 15.87 2.98
CA ARG A 55 -10.14 16.88 2.19
C ARG A 55 -9.71 16.86 0.73
N ASN A 56 -8.41 16.78 0.48
CA ASN A 56 -7.86 16.77 -0.86
C ASN A 56 -8.25 15.50 -1.62
N CYS A 57 -8.16 14.32 -0.98
CA CYS A 57 -8.64 13.06 -1.56
C CYS A 57 -10.14 13.11 -1.89
N LYS A 58 -10.96 13.63 -0.98
CA LYS A 58 -12.40 13.82 -1.20
C LYS A 58 -12.68 14.71 -2.41
N ALA A 59 -11.97 15.84 -2.53
CA ALA A 59 -12.12 16.76 -3.65
C ALA A 59 -11.77 16.13 -5.01
N HIS A 60 -10.91 15.12 -5.02
CA HIS A 60 -10.47 14.38 -6.21
C HIS A 60 -11.17 13.04 -6.39
N ASN A 61 -12.16 12.70 -5.54
CA ASN A 61 -12.87 11.41 -5.56
C ASN A 61 -11.91 10.18 -5.44
N VAL A 62 -10.83 10.34 -4.67
CA VAL A 62 -9.86 9.28 -4.35
C VAL A 62 -10.33 8.54 -3.10
N LYS A 63 -10.35 7.20 -3.15
CA LYS A 63 -10.71 6.37 -1.99
C LYS A 63 -9.63 6.46 -0.91
N ILE A 64 -10.01 6.42 0.36
CA ILE A 64 -9.08 6.68 1.46
C ILE A 64 -9.00 5.48 2.40
N GLY A 65 -7.80 4.96 2.62
CA GLY A 65 -7.52 3.93 3.62
C GLY A 65 -6.49 4.38 4.64
N ALA A 66 -6.47 3.66 5.77
CA ALA A 66 -5.49 3.89 6.80
C ALA A 66 -4.15 3.24 6.44
N HIS A 67 -3.07 3.98 6.67
CA HIS A 67 -1.70 3.51 6.48
C HIS A 67 -0.97 3.38 7.82
N PRO A 68 -1.34 2.42 8.70
CA PRO A 68 -0.73 2.30 10.01
C PRO A 68 0.72 1.81 9.91
N GLY A 69 1.63 2.46 10.62
CA GLY A 69 3.04 2.12 10.70
C GLY A 69 3.49 1.78 12.12
N LEU A 70 4.73 1.32 12.23
CA LEU A 70 5.40 1.22 13.54
C LEU A 70 5.59 2.63 14.14
N PRO A 71 5.60 2.78 15.48
CA PRO A 71 5.83 4.04 16.19
C PRO A 71 7.29 4.50 16.07
N ASP A 72 7.71 4.79 14.84
CA ASP A 72 9.07 5.14 14.48
C ASP A 72 9.08 6.28 13.46
N LEU A 73 8.82 7.50 13.95
CA LEU A 73 8.82 8.70 13.12
C LEU A 73 10.21 8.98 12.52
N GLN A 74 11.29 8.81 13.30
CA GLN A 74 12.66 9.10 12.83
C GLN A 74 13.14 8.11 11.77
N GLY A 75 12.69 6.86 11.84
CA GLY A 75 12.98 5.84 10.84
C GLY A 75 11.92 5.74 9.75
N PHE A 76 10.90 6.62 9.74
CA PHE A 76 9.79 6.60 8.81
C PHE A 76 9.11 5.23 8.74
N GLY A 77 8.96 4.55 9.88
CA GLY A 77 8.35 3.21 9.95
C GLY A 77 9.10 2.11 9.16
N ARG A 78 10.38 2.34 8.80
CA ARG A 78 11.22 1.44 8.00
C ARG A 78 12.33 0.75 8.82
N ARG A 79 12.17 0.66 10.15
CA ARG A 79 13.05 -0.13 11.05
C ARG A 79 12.22 -1.11 11.86
N GLU A 80 12.64 -2.36 11.89
CA GLU A 80 11.92 -3.38 12.64
C GLU A 80 11.91 -3.08 14.13
N MET A 81 10.75 -3.28 14.75
CA MET A 81 10.56 -3.16 16.19
C MET A 81 9.94 -4.47 16.68
N LYS A 82 10.50 -5.03 17.75
CA LYS A 82 9.91 -6.19 18.41
C LYS A 82 8.79 -5.70 19.33
N LEU A 83 7.56 -5.89 18.89
CA LEU A 83 6.33 -5.60 19.63
C LEU A 83 5.58 -6.91 19.90
N SER A 84 4.87 -6.95 21.02
CA SER A 84 3.93 -8.02 21.34
C SER A 84 2.68 -7.97 20.43
N PRO A 85 1.94 -9.08 20.28
CA PRO A 85 0.67 -9.09 19.56
C PRO A 85 -0.34 -8.03 20.07
N ASP A 86 -0.41 -7.82 21.38
CA ASP A 86 -1.32 -6.84 21.97
C ASP A 86 -0.92 -5.40 21.62
N GLU A 87 0.39 -5.10 21.59
CA GLU A 87 0.90 -3.80 21.15
C GLU A 87 0.59 -3.55 19.66
N LEU A 88 0.78 -4.56 18.80
CA LEU A 88 0.47 -4.50 17.37
C LEU A 88 -1.03 -4.29 17.10
N THR A 89 -1.87 -4.97 17.88
CA THR A 89 -3.33 -4.81 17.80
C THR A 89 -3.74 -3.40 18.23
N ALA A 90 -3.28 -2.96 19.41
CA ALA A 90 -3.63 -1.67 19.99
C ALA A 90 -3.15 -0.48 19.13
N MET A 91 -1.92 -0.55 18.59
CA MET A 91 -1.42 0.51 17.71
C MET A 91 -2.20 0.60 16.40
N THR A 92 -2.68 -0.52 15.87
CA THR A 92 -3.51 -0.54 14.66
C THR A 92 -4.86 0.12 14.96
N ILE A 93 -5.52 -0.26 16.07
CA ILE A 93 -6.78 0.36 16.51
C ILE A 93 -6.61 1.87 16.67
N TYR A 94 -5.53 2.30 17.34
CA TYR A 94 -5.26 3.73 17.57
C TYR A 94 -5.14 4.50 16.25
N GLN A 95 -4.29 4.02 15.34
CA GLN A 95 -3.99 4.68 14.08
C GLN A 95 -5.21 4.72 13.14
N VAL A 96 -5.89 3.59 13.00
CA VAL A 96 -7.11 3.50 12.18
C VAL A 96 -8.22 4.37 12.78
N GLY A 97 -8.39 4.36 14.10
CA GLY A 97 -9.35 5.22 14.80
C GLY A 97 -9.06 6.71 14.62
N ALA A 98 -7.78 7.11 14.66
CA ALA A 98 -7.36 8.50 14.43
C ALA A 98 -7.75 8.98 13.02
N LEU A 99 -7.42 8.23 11.97
CA LEU A 99 -7.81 8.59 10.61
C LEU A 99 -9.33 8.56 10.44
N LYS A 100 -10.00 7.55 11.00
CA LYS A 100 -11.45 7.39 10.93
C LYS A 100 -12.20 8.61 11.46
N ALA A 101 -11.70 9.26 12.52
CA ALA A 101 -12.32 10.49 13.03
C ALA A 101 -12.33 11.64 11.99
N PHE A 102 -11.25 11.80 11.21
CA PHE A 102 -11.19 12.80 10.13
C PHE A 102 -12.06 12.42 8.94
N LEU A 103 -12.11 11.13 8.60
CA LEU A 103 -12.99 10.59 7.57
C LEU A 103 -14.46 10.83 7.92
N ASP A 104 -14.87 10.50 9.14
CA ASP A 104 -16.24 10.71 9.63
C ASP A 104 -16.62 12.20 9.63
N ARG A 105 -15.68 13.08 10.03
CA ARG A 105 -15.88 14.53 10.02
C ARG A 105 -16.17 15.07 8.61
N GLU A 106 -15.52 14.51 7.60
CA GLU A 106 -15.66 14.89 6.20
C GLU A 106 -16.71 14.05 5.46
N GLY A 107 -17.37 13.09 6.13
CA GLY A 107 -18.40 12.23 5.54
C GLY A 107 -17.85 11.28 4.46
N VAL A 108 -16.62 10.79 4.63
CA VAL A 108 -15.97 9.83 3.74
C VAL A 108 -15.84 8.48 4.45
N PRO A 109 -16.16 7.34 3.82
CA PRO A 109 -15.96 6.04 4.44
C PRO A 109 -14.48 5.64 4.47
N LEU A 110 -14.07 4.88 5.48
CA LEU A 110 -12.79 4.16 5.47
C LEU A 110 -12.88 3.03 4.43
N ASN A 111 -12.03 3.09 3.40
CA ASN A 111 -12.08 2.15 2.29
C ASN A 111 -11.30 0.85 2.53
N HIS A 112 -10.14 0.93 3.18
CA HIS A 112 -9.26 -0.22 3.43
C HIS A 112 -8.22 0.12 4.52
N VAL A 113 -7.43 -0.88 4.91
CA VAL A 113 -6.19 -0.70 5.69
C VAL A 113 -5.02 -1.31 4.93
N LYS A 114 -3.92 -0.57 4.82
CA LYS A 114 -2.65 -1.04 4.24
C LYS A 114 -1.52 -0.73 5.22
N PRO A 115 -0.90 -1.71 5.88
CA PRO A 115 0.24 -1.46 6.78
C PRO A 115 1.43 -0.81 6.07
N HIS A 116 2.13 0.11 6.75
CA HIS A 116 3.25 0.86 6.19
C HIS A 116 4.59 0.14 6.31
N GLY A 117 5.45 0.36 5.31
CA GLY A 117 6.89 0.15 5.42
C GLY A 117 7.26 -1.24 5.93
N VAL A 118 8.12 -1.29 6.95
CA VAL A 118 8.62 -2.58 7.43
C VAL A 118 7.57 -3.41 8.17
N LEU A 119 6.49 -2.79 8.68
CA LEU A 119 5.37 -3.53 9.28
C LEU A 119 4.72 -4.44 8.24
N TYR A 120 4.53 -3.95 7.02
CA TYR A 120 4.06 -4.75 5.89
C TYR A 120 4.98 -5.96 5.66
N GLY A 121 6.29 -5.73 5.61
CA GLY A 121 7.28 -6.79 5.44
C GLY A 121 7.29 -7.80 6.59
N MET A 122 7.08 -7.35 7.83
CA MET A 122 6.96 -8.23 9.01
C MET A 122 5.73 -9.13 8.88
N MET A 123 4.58 -8.54 8.53
CA MET A 123 3.33 -9.29 8.35
C MET A 123 3.42 -10.30 7.20
N ALA A 124 4.14 -9.99 6.12
CA ALA A 124 4.30 -10.93 5.01
C ALA A 124 5.05 -12.22 5.42
N ARG A 125 5.96 -12.16 6.41
CA ARG A 125 6.77 -13.32 6.82
C ARG A 125 6.39 -13.93 8.17
N ASP A 126 5.58 -13.26 8.97
CA ASP A 126 5.20 -13.68 10.32
C ASP A 126 3.68 -13.63 10.49
N TYR A 127 3.06 -14.82 10.59
CA TYR A 127 1.62 -14.99 10.74
C TYR A 127 1.07 -14.37 12.01
N GLU A 128 1.77 -14.47 13.14
CA GLU A 128 1.27 -13.92 14.41
C GLU A 128 1.29 -12.39 14.38
N VAL A 129 2.29 -11.79 13.71
CA VAL A 129 2.30 -10.34 13.45
C VAL A 129 1.15 -9.94 12.52
N ALA A 130 0.95 -10.67 11.41
CA ALA A 130 -0.14 -10.39 10.47
C ALA A 130 -1.51 -10.45 11.15
N LYS A 131 -1.77 -11.52 11.90
CA LYS A 131 -2.99 -11.73 12.66
C LYS A 131 -3.20 -10.62 13.70
N ALA A 132 -2.18 -10.27 14.48
CA ALA A 132 -2.27 -9.23 15.49
C ALA A 132 -2.62 -7.86 14.90
N VAL A 133 -1.97 -7.47 13.80
CA VAL A 133 -2.32 -6.22 13.10
C VAL A 133 -3.76 -6.27 12.58
N MET A 134 -4.15 -7.37 11.95
CA MET A 134 -5.49 -7.53 11.37
C MET A 134 -6.62 -7.56 12.41
N LEU A 135 -6.37 -8.06 13.62
CA LEU A 135 -7.33 -7.98 14.73
C LEU A 135 -7.62 -6.53 15.17
N GLY A 136 -6.75 -5.57 14.82
CA GLY A 136 -6.99 -4.16 15.06
C GLY A 136 -7.76 -3.44 13.94
N ILE A 137 -8.10 -4.14 12.85
CA ILE A 137 -8.86 -3.57 11.73
C ILE A 137 -10.37 -3.64 12.04
N PRO A 138 -11.14 -2.55 11.80
CA PRO A 138 -12.60 -2.58 11.99
C PRO A 138 -13.29 -3.63 11.10
N GLU A 139 -14.37 -4.21 11.61
CA GLU A 139 -15.16 -5.21 10.87
C GLU A 139 -15.63 -4.67 9.50
N GLY A 140 -15.54 -5.51 8.48
CA GLY A 140 -15.95 -5.19 7.11
C GLY A 140 -15.00 -4.27 6.33
N VAL A 141 -13.87 -3.86 6.91
CA VAL A 141 -12.84 -3.08 6.21
C VAL A 141 -11.82 -4.01 5.56
N PRO A 142 -11.64 -3.96 4.22
CA PRO A 142 -10.64 -4.77 3.52
C PRO A 142 -9.20 -4.45 3.94
N VAL A 143 -8.32 -5.43 3.78
CA VAL A 143 -6.88 -5.28 4.00
C VAL A 143 -6.09 -5.48 2.70
N PHE A 144 -5.12 -4.61 2.45
CA PHE A 144 -4.20 -4.76 1.32
C PHE A 144 -2.99 -5.56 1.78
N GLY A 145 -2.56 -6.51 0.97
CA GLY A 145 -1.40 -7.32 1.31
C GLY A 145 -0.80 -8.08 0.13
N LEU A 146 0.33 -8.72 0.41
CA LEU A 146 1.07 -9.46 -0.60
C LEU A 146 0.52 -10.87 -0.71
N ALA A 147 0.00 -11.23 -1.88
CA ALA A 147 -0.55 -12.55 -2.12
C ALA A 147 0.54 -13.63 -2.00
N GLY A 148 0.18 -14.81 -1.49
CA GLY A 148 1.09 -15.93 -1.25
C GLY A 148 1.87 -15.84 0.06
N THR A 149 1.51 -14.92 0.95
CA THR A 149 2.25 -14.66 2.20
C THR A 149 1.40 -14.89 3.45
N CYS A 150 2.02 -14.71 4.62
CA CYS A 150 1.32 -14.79 5.90
C CYS A 150 0.16 -13.78 6.02
N MET A 151 0.20 -12.66 5.27
CA MET A 151 -0.90 -11.70 5.21
C MET A 151 -2.16 -12.30 4.60
N GLU A 152 -2.03 -12.95 3.45
CA GLU A 152 -3.16 -13.60 2.79
C GLU A 152 -3.76 -14.70 3.68
N GLN A 153 -2.89 -15.50 4.32
CA GLN A 153 -3.34 -16.54 5.23
C GLN A 153 -4.13 -15.97 6.41
N ALA A 154 -3.57 -14.97 7.11
CA ALA A 154 -4.23 -14.35 8.27
C ALA A 154 -5.56 -13.68 7.89
N ALA A 155 -5.63 -12.99 6.75
CA ALA A 155 -6.87 -12.36 6.28
C ALA A 155 -7.97 -13.40 6.03
N ASN A 156 -7.63 -14.50 5.35
CA ASN A 156 -8.58 -15.58 5.09
C ASN A 156 -9.05 -16.27 6.38
N ASP A 157 -8.14 -16.57 7.31
CA ASP A 157 -8.46 -17.21 8.59
C ASP A 157 -9.36 -16.33 9.48
N LEU A 158 -9.20 -15.01 9.40
CA LEU A 158 -10.02 -14.03 10.13
C LEU A 158 -11.30 -13.63 9.38
N GLY A 159 -11.48 -14.07 8.13
CA GLY A 159 -12.63 -13.70 7.30
C GLY A 159 -12.62 -12.23 6.84
N ILE A 160 -11.45 -11.60 6.76
CA ILE A 160 -11.26 -10.22 6.29
C ILE A 160 -11.08 -10.23 4.77
N GLU A 161 -11.78 -9.34 4.06
CA GLU A 161 -11.61 -9.20 2.61
C GLU A 161 -10.18 -8.80 2.27
N PHE A 162 -9.51 -9.61 1.46
CA PHE A 162 -8.11 -9.42 1.07
C PHE A 162 -8.03 -8.83 -0.35
N TRP A 163 -7.24 -7.77 -0.49
CA TRP A 163 -6.88 -7.17 -1.76
C TRP A 163 -5.40 -7.43 -2.05
N ALA A 164 -5.12 -8.01 -3.22
CA ALA A 164 -3.76 -8.31 -3.62
C ALA A 164 -3.07 -7.04 -4.11
N GLU A 165 -1.90 -6.76 -3.54
CA GLU A 165 -1.11 -5.60 -3.91
C GLU A 165 0.06 -5.96 -4.83
N LEU A 166 0.21 -5.16 -5.88
CA LEU A 166 1.35 -5.14 -6.81
C LEU A 166 2.11 -3.83 -6.61
N TYR A 167 3.30 -3.70 -7.21
CA TYR A 167 4.17 -2.54 -6.96
C TYR A 167 4.71 -1.95 -8.25
N GLY A 168 4.68 -0.63 -8.39
CA GLY A 168 5.30 0.08 -9.51
C GLY A 168 6.79 0.36 -9.30
N ASP A 169 7.20 0.52 -8.04
CA ASP A 169 8.51 1.06 -7.66
C ASP A 169 9.16 0.32 -6.47
N VAL A 170 8.83 -0.96 -6.28
CA VAL A 170 9.44 -1.83 -5.27
C VAL A 170 9.93 -3.13 -5.91
N LYS A 171 11.17 -3.52 -5.60
CA LYS A 171 11.77 -4.75 -6.12
C LYS A 171 11.39 -5.94 -5.25
N TYR A 172 11.48 -7.12 -5.82
CA TYR A 172 11.27 -8.39 -5.12
C TYR A 172 12.59 -9.15 -4.98
N ASP A 173 12.76 -9.88 -3.89
CA ASP A 173 13.81 -10.88 -3.76
C ASP A 173 13.39 -12.22 -4.40
N SER A 174 14.31 -13.19 -4.44
CA SER A 174 14.03 -14.51 -5.03
C SER A 174 13.07 -15.39 -4.24
N LYS A 175 12.63 -14.94 -3.06
CA LYS A 175 11.57 -15.58 -2.28
C LYS A 175 10.21 -14.92 -2.53
N GLY A 176 10.14 -13.90 -3.38
CA GLY A 176 8.93 -13.14 -3.65
C GLY A 176 8.58 -12.12 -2.59
N MET A 177 9.52 -11.77 -1.71
CA MET A 177 9.33 -10.73 -0.71
C MET A 177 9.77 -9.37 -1.25
N LEU A 178 9.12 -8.31 -0.78
CA LEU A 178 9.48 -6.94 -1.15
C LEU A 178 10.82 -6.53 -0.52
N VAL A 179 11.68 -5.93 -1.32
CA VAL A 179 12.91 -5.29 -0.87
C VAL A 179 12.58 -3.89 -0.38
N ILE A 180 12.34 -3.75 0.92
CA ILE A 180 11.94 -2.49 1.56
C ILE A 180 13.18 -1.62 1.80
N ASP A 181 13.37 -0.62 0.95
CA ASP A 181 14.44 0.36 1.11
C ASP A 181 14.12 1.35 2.24
N ARG A 182 15.09 1.60 3.14
CA ARG A 182 14.98 2.70 4.12
C ARG A 182 14.83 4.06 3.44
N LYS A 183 15.54 4.27 2.34
CA LYS A 183 15.46 5.44 1.48
C LYS A 183 15.28 4.99 0.04
N LYS A 184 14.18 5.41 -0.60
CA LYS A 184 13.88 5.06 -1.98
C LYS A 184 14.97 5.54 -2.93
N LYS A 185 15.16 4.75 -3.99
CA LYS A 185 16.07 5.03 -5.11
C LYS A 185 15.24 5.33 -6.36
N PRO A 186 15.76 6.14 -7.30
CA PRO A 186 15.07 6.37 -8.57
C PRO A 186 14.90 5.06 -9.35
N TRP A 187 13.83 4.99 -10.14
CA TRP A 187 13.57 3.92 -11.11
C TRP A 187 13.72 4.45 -12.54
N ASP A 188 14.26 3.62 -13.43
CA ASP A 188 14.17 3.88 -14.87
C ASP A 188 12.72 3.62 -15.33
N LEU A 189 12.13 4.54 -16.09
CA LEU A 189 10.73 4.45 -16.50
C LEU A 189 10.43 3.25 -17.40
N LYS A 190 11.40 2.78 -18.20
CA LYS A 190 11.24 1.54 -18.98
C LYS A 190 11.23 0.32 -18.09
N ASP A 191 11.94 0.37 -16.96
CA ASP A 191 11.90 -0.69 -15.97
C ASP A 191 10.58 -0.69 -15.21
N VAL A 192 10.02 0.47 -14.86
CA VAL A 192 8.65 0.59 -14.29
C VAL A 192 7.62 -0.03 -15.25
N GLU A 193 7.64 0.37 -16.53
CA GLU A 193 6.70 -0.16 -17.52
C GLU A 193 6.81 -1.69 -17.63
N ARG A 194 8.03 -2.21 -17.80
CA ARG A 194 8.26 -3.66 -17.90
C ARG A 194 7.82 -4.39 -16.64
N HIS A 195 8.14 -3.85 -15.47
CA HIS A 195 7.85 -4.43 -14.17
C HIS A 195 6.34 -4.51 -13.88
N VAL A 196 5.60 -3.43 -14.12
CA VAL A 196 4.15 -3.40 -13.91
C VAL A 196 3.44 -4.30 -14.93
N ARG A 197 3.87 -4.27 -16.20
CA ARG A 197 3.29 -5.12 -17.25
C ARG A 197 3.50 -6.60 -16.95
N GLN A 198 4.69 -7.00 -16.51
CA GLN A 198 4.99 -8.38 -16.12
C GLN A 198 4.06 -8.84 -14.98
N GLN A 199 3.88 -8.02 -13.95
CA GLN A 199 3.00 -8.35 -12.81
C GLN A 199 1.54 -8.56 -13.25
N LEU A 200 1.01 -7.70 -14.13
CA LEU A 200 -0.38 -7.76 -14.58
C LEU A 200 -0.65 -8.86 -15.61
N GLU A 201 0.21 -8.99 -16.62
CA GLU A 201 -0.03 -9.87 -17.77
C GLU A 201 0.49 -11.29 -17.54
N GLU A 202 1.58 -11.44 -16.78
CA GLU A 202 2.25 -12.72 -16.56
C GLU A 202 2.07 -13.26 -15.15
N GLN A 203 1.54 -12.45 -14.22
CA GLN A 203 1.43 -12.79 -12.80
C GLN A 203 2.79 -13.25 -12.23
N SER A 204 3.85 -12.54 -12.60
CA SER A 204 5.22 -12.82 -12.16
C SER A 204 6.03 -11.55 -12.03
N VAL A 205 7.22 -11.67 -11.45
CA VAL A 205 8.18 -10.59 -11.34
C VAL A 205 9.60 -11.10 -11.50
N THR A 206 10.47 -10.27 -12.11
CA THR A 206 11.91 -10.50 -12.11
C THR A 206 12.51 -9.99 -10.79
N ALA A 207 13.04 -10.89 -9.97
CA ALA A 207 13.66 -10.58 -8.70
C ALA A 207 15.03 -9.89 -8.87
N THR A 208 15.58 -9.37 -7.77
CA THR A 208 16.87 -8.66 -7.77
C THR A 208 18.07 -9.50 -8.23
N ASP A 209 17.96 -10.84 -8.15
CA ASP A 209 18.98 -11.77 -8.64
C ASP A 209 18.72 -12.29 -10.07
N GLY A 210 17.67 -11.78 -10.73
CA GLY A 210 17.27 -12.15 -12.07
C GLY A 210 16.37 -13.38 -12.16
N SER A 211 16.07 -14.06 -11.04
CA SER A 211 15.09 -15.15 -11.03
C SER A 211 13.66 -14.64 -11.31
N ILE A 212 12.82 -15.50 -11.89
CA ILE A 212 11.40 -15.19 -12.11
C ILE A 212 10.60 -15.79 -10.95
N VAL A 213 9.87 -14.94 -10.23
CA VAL A 213 9.02 -15.33 -9.10
C VAL A 213 7.55 -15.20 -9.50
N SER A 214 6.77 -16.24 -9.23
CA SER A 214 5.33 -16.26 -9.47
C SER A 214 4.58 -15.45 -8.40
N LEU A 215 3.57 -14.69 -8.82
CA LEU A 215 2.68 -13.93 -7.93
C LEU A 215 1.29 -14.59 -7.90
N PRO A 216 0.90 -15.27 -6.80
CA PRO A 216 -0.34 -16.05 -6.75
C PRO A 216 -1.56 -15.16 -6.47
N LEU A 217 -1.90 -14.25 -7.40
CA LEU A 217 -2.92 -13.21 -7.21
C LEU A 217 -4.37 -13.72 -7.08
N LYS A 218 -4.63 -14.99 -7.45
CA LYS A 218 -5.97 -15.60 -7.46
C LYS A 218 -6.99 -14.67 -8.18
N ASN A 219 -8.21 -14.56 -7.67
CA ASN A 219 -9.25 -13.66 -8.19
C ASN A 219 -9.49 -12.43 -7.29
N TYR A 220 -8.50 -12.08 -6.45
CA TYR A 220 -8.61 -10.94 -5.54
C TYR A 220 -8.76 -9.63 -6.30
N PRO A 221 -9.53 -8.65 -5.77
CA PRO A 221 -9.37 -7.27 -6.16
C PRO A 221 -7.91 -6.85 -6.03
N LEU A 222 -7.45 -5.96 -6.90
CA LEU A 222 -6.03 -5.67 -7.02
C LEU A 222 -5.72 -4.20 -7.23
N SER A 223 -4.63 -3.78 -6.61
CA SER A 223 -4.10 -2.44 -6.66
C SER A 223 -2.60 -2.46 -6.88
N ILE A 224 -2.09 -1.51 -7.64
CA ILE A 224 -0.66 -1.28 -7.86
C ILE A 224 -0.24 -0.10 -7.00
N CYS A 225 0.68 -0.33 -6.08
CA CYS A 225 1.24 0.68 -5.20
C CYS A 225 2.37 1.44 -5.89
N CYS A 226 2.34 2.77 -5.79
CA CYS A 226 3.46 3.64 -6.03
C CYS A 226 3.70 4.52 -4.79
N HIS A 227 4.91 5.02 -4.57
CA HIS A 227 5.21 5.80 -3.38
C HIS A 227 5.46 7.28 -3.73
N SER A 228 4.88 8.18 -2.94
CA SER A 228 5.06 9.63 -3.10
C SER A 228 6.48 10.09 -2.72
N ASP A 229 7.18 9.32 -1.87
CA ASP A 229 8.58 9.56 -1.46
C ASP A 229 9.63 9.05 -2.47
N SER A 230 9.22 8.34 -3.51
CA SER A 230 10.12 7.86 -4.57
C SER A 230 10.63 9.04 -5.42
N PRO A 231 11.96 9.16 -5.64
CA PRO A 231 12.49 10.15 -6.57
C PRO A 231 11.90 9.97 -7.97
N GLY A 232 11.24 11.01 -8.51
CA GLY A 232 10.53 10.93 -9.80
C GLY A 232 9.13 10.28 -9.72
N CYS A 233 8.49 10.27 -8.54
CA CYS A 233 7.19 9.62 -8.31
C CYS A 233 6.10 10.02 -9.31
N VAL A 234 6.06 11.28 -9.76
CA VAL A 234 5.10 11.75 -10.80
C VAL A 234 5.23 10.94 -12.08
N ASP A 235 6.45 10.76 -12.60
CA ASP A 235 6.71 10.00 -13.83
C ASP A 235 6.47 8.50 -13.65
N ILE A 236 6.81 7.97 -12.46
CA ILE A 236 6.56 6.57 -12.09
C ILE A 236 5.05 6.28 -12.10
N ILE A 237 4.26 7.13 -11.44
CA ILE A 237 2.80 6.98 -11.34
C ILE A 237 2.16 7.18 -12.71
N THR A 238 2.62 8.17 -13.49
CA THR A 238 2.15 8.38 -14.87
C THR A 238 2.38 7.14 -15.73
N THR A 239 3.58 6.56 -15.66
CA THR A 239 3.94 5.34 -16.40
C THR A 239 3.08 4.16 -15.94
N THR A 240 2.90 4.00 -14.63
CA THR A 240 2.07 2.94 -14.04
C THR A 240 0.61 3.08 -14.47
N ARG A 241 0.05 4.30 -14.47
CA ARG A 241 -1.31 4.61 -14.94
C ARG A 241 -1.51 4.20 -16.39
N LYS A 242 -0.57 4.54 -17.26
CA LYS A 242 -0.63 4.15 -18.67
C LYS A 242 -0.74 2.62 -18.83
N VAL A 243 0.12 1.87 -18.13
CA VAL A 243 0.11 0.40 -18.18
C VAL A 243 -1.19 -0.19 -17.59
N ALA A 244 -1.64 0.34 -16.45
CA ALA A 244 -2.88 -0.09 -15.82
C ALA A 244 -4.11 0.18 -16.71
N ASP A 245 -4.18 1.33 -17.38
CA ASP A 245 -5.28 1.67 -18.28
C ASP A 245 -5.26 0.83 -19.56
N ASP A 246 -4.08 0.55 -20.13
CA ASP A 246 -3.92 -0.39 -21.23
C ASP A 246 -4.43 -1.79 -20.86
N PHE A 247 -4.04 -2.27 -19.68
CA PHE A 247 -4.48 -3.55 -19.14
C PHE A 247 -6.01 -3.57 -18.93
N ASN A 248 -6.55 -2.53 -18.29
CA ASN A 248 -7.98 -2.41 -18.01
C ASN A 248 -8.83 -2.32 -19.29
N ARG A 249 -8.35 -1.66 -20.35
CA ARG A 249 -9.03 -1.66 -21.66
C ARG A 249 -9.06 -3.04 -22.31
N LYS A 250 -8.02 -3.84 -22.11
CA LYS A 250 -7.85 -5.15 -22.76
C LYS A 250 -8.57 -6.27 -22.00
N TYR A 251 -8.59 -6.22 -20.68
CA TYR A 251 -9.03 -7.32 -19.82
C TYR A 251 -10.00 -6.93 -18.71
N GLY A 252 -10.15 -5.63 -18.43
CA GLY A 252 -11.09 -5.15 -17.42
C GLY A 252 -12.52 -5.41 -17.87
N LYS A 253 -13.32 -5.98 -16.97
CA LYS A 253 -14.78 -6.03 -17.11
C LYS A 253 -15.42 -4.72 -16.66
#